data_AF-A0ABD5RTD1-F1
#
_entry.id   AF-A0ABD5RTD1-F1
#
_cell.length_a   1.000
_cell.length_b   1.000
_cell.length_c   1.000
_cell.angle_alpha   90.00
_cell.angle_beta   90.00
_cell.angle_gamma   90.00
#
_symmetry.space_group_name_H-M   'P 1'
#
loop_
_entity.id
_entity.type
_entity.pdbx_description
1 polymer ?
#
loop_
_entity_poly.entity_id
_entity_poly.type
_entity_poly.pdbx_seq_one_letter_code
_entity_poly.pdbx_strand_id
1 'polypeptide(L)'
;MTDDDPPGDPPPDIDDILSLLEAGIREAHRKVENGRVRDAENEKVRIKWIRALAYSAGQYRQLLRDKELEELNDRIEELEEQQQRP
;
A
#
# COMPACT_ATOMS: atom_id res chain seq x y z
N MET A 1 -20.71 -13.86 -25.77
CA MET A 1 -20.15 -12.88 -24.85
C MET A 1 -21.30 -11.93 -24.56
N THR A 2 -21.98 -12.13 -23.44
CA THR A 2 -23.14 -11.33 -23.05
C THR A 2 -22.62 -10.11 -22.31
N ASP A 3 -22.91 -8.92 -22.83
CA ASP A 3 -22.50 -7.60 -22.30
C ASP A 3 -23.27 -7.21 -21.01
N ASP A 4 -23.56 -8.17 -20.14
CA ASP A 4 -24.46 -8.00 -18.98
C ASP A 4 -23.78 -8.43 -17.66
N ASP A 5 -22.46 -8.26 -17.57
CA ASP A 5 -21.80 -8.24 -16.27
C ASP A 5 -22.15 -6.90 -15.60
N PRO A 6 -22.81 -6.89 -14.43
CA PRO A 6 -23.07 -5.65 -13.72
C PRO A 6 -21.74 -4.95 -13.46
N PRO A 7 -21.68 -3.60 -13.54
CA PRO A 7 -20.46 -2.89 -13.21
C PRO A 7 -20.04 -3.29 -11.80
N GLY A 8 -18.90 -3.97 -11.69
CA GLY A 8 -18.33 -4.35 -10.41
C GLY A 8 -18.08 -3.12 -9.55
N ASP A 9 -17.97 -3.31 -8.23
CA ASP A 9 -17.65 -2.22 -7.32
C ASP A 9 -16.41 -1.45 -7.82
N PRO A 10 -16.42 -0.11 -7.74
CA PRO A 10 -15.26 0.68 -8.12
C PRO A 10 -14.05 0.22 -7.30
N PRO A 11 -12.83 0.30 -7.87
CA PRO A 11 -11.63 -0.03 -7.13
C PRO A 11 -11.53 0.86 -5.87
N PRO A 12 -11.01 0.33 -4.75
CA PRO A 12 -10.85 1.11 -3.53
C PRO A 12 -9.91 2.30 -3.74
N ASP A 13 -10.13 3.37 -2.98
CA ASP A 13 -9.29 4.56 -2.98
C ASP A 13 -7.85 4.21 -2.56
N ILE A 14 -6.87 4.88 -3.17
CA ILE A 14 -5.45 4.70 -2.85
C ILE A 14 -5.21 4.96 -1.36
N ASP A 15 -5.88 5.94 -0.77
CA ASP A 15 -5.76 6.25 0.66
C ASP A 15 -6.31 5.14 1.57
N ASP A 16 -7.39 4.47 1.15
CA ASP A 16 -7.91 3.30 1.84
C ASP A 16 -6.92 2.12 1.75
N ILE A 17 -6.31 1.90 0.57
CA ILE A 17 -5.32 0.85 0.37
C ILE A 17 -4.06 1.12 1.21
N LEU A 18 -3.57 2.36 1.24
CA LEU A 18 -2.42 2.76 2.06
C LEU A 18 -2.69 2.54 3.55
N SER A 19 -3.88 2.91 4.02
CA SER A 19 -4.30 2.69 5.41
C SER A 19 -4.36 1.21 5.76
N LEU A 20 -4.89 0.38 4.85
CA LEU A 20 -4.93 -1.08 5.02
C LEU A 20 -3.53 -1.70 5.06
N LEU A 21 -2.65 -1.28 4.16
CA LEU A 21 -1.26 -1.76 4.11
C LEU A 21 -0.50 -1.34 5.37
N GLU A 22 -0.69 -0.13 5.87
CA GLU A 22 -0.08 0.32 7.13
C GLU A 22 -0.52 -0.55 8.31
N ALA A 23 -1.81 -0.83 8.43
CA ALA A 23 -2.34 -1.74 9.45
C ALA A 23 -1.73 -3.14 9.34
N GLY A 24 -1.61 -3.67 8.12
CA GLY A 24 -0.98 -4.96 7.83
C GLY A 24 0.51 -4.99 8.20
N ILE A 25 1.25 -3.93 7.89
CA ILE A 25 2.67 -3.76 8.25
C ILE A 25 2.84 -3.78 9.76
N ARG A 26 2.05 -2.99 10.49
CA ARG A 26 2.09 -2.94 11.97
C ARG A 26 1.78 -4.30 12.59
N GLU A 27 0.79 -5.00 12.05
CA GLU A 27 0.43 -6.33 12.54
C GLU A 27 1.52 -7.37 12.26
N ALA A 28 2.06 -7.40 11.05
CA ALA A 28 3.14 -8.30 10.68
C ALA A 28 4.39 -8.05 11.54
N HIS A 29 4.76 -6.78 11.76
CA HIS A 29 5.84 -6.40 12.66
C HIS A 29 5.62 -6.95 14.07
N ARG A 30 4.43 -6.72 14.65
CA ARG A 30 4.05 -7.26 15.97
C ARG A 30 4.17 -8.78 16.05
N LYS A 31 3.77 -9.50 15.01
CA LYS A 31 3.85 -10.97 14.96
C LYS A 31 5.28 -11.48 14.86
N VAL A 32 6.13 -10.75 14.13
CA VAL A 32 7.57 -11.02 14.11
C VAL A 32 8.15 -10.82 15.51
N GLU A 33 7.92 -9.68 16.18
CA GLU A 33 8.55 -9.43 17.48
C GLU A 33 8.11 -10.42 18.58
N ASN A 34 6.84 -10.79 18.61
CA ASN A 34 6.26 -11.57 19.72
C ASN A 34 6.35 -13.11 19.56
N GLY A 35 6.96 -13.63 18.49
CA GLY A 35 7.09 -15.07 18.28
C GLY A 35 8.05 -15.73 19.28
N ARG A 36 7.55 -16.45 20.29
CA ARG A 36 8.42 -17.17 21.24
C ARG A 36 9.22 -18.27 20.52
N VAL A 37 10.54 -18.12 20.43
CA VAL A 37 11.44 -19.08 19.76
C VAL A 37 11.85 -20.18 20.75
N ARG A 38 11.17 -21.34 20.67
CA ARG A 38 11.61 -22.63 21.23
C ARG A 38 11.20 -23.84 20.36
N ASP A 39 10.57 -23.60 19.21
CA ASP A 39 9.98 -24.62 18.32
C ASP A 39 10.19 -24.21 16.85
N ALA A 40 10.60 -25.16 16.00
CA ALA A 40 10.80 -24.97 14.57
C ALA A 40 9.52 -24.54 13.84
N GLU A 41 8.33 -24.97 14.30
CA GLU A 41 7.06 -24.53 13.71
C GLU A 41 6.80 -23.04 13.95
N ASN A 42 7.18 -22.52 15.13
CA ASN A 42 7.09 -21.08 15.41
C ASN A 42 8.04 -20.26 14.53
N GLU A 43 9.22 -20.79 14.23
CA GLU A 43 10.19 -20.14 13.33
C GLU A 43 9.69 -20.09 11.88
N LYS A 44 9.05 -21.17 11.40
CA LYS A 44 8.40 -21.20 10.08
C LYS A 44 7.31 -20.13 9.96
N VAL A 45 6.49 -19.97 10.99
CA VAL A 45 5.44 -18.92 11.01
C VAL A 45 6.05 -17.53 11.04
N ARG A 46 7.09 -17.31 11.85
CA ARG A 46 7.83 -16.03 11.89
C ARG A 46 8.37 -15.63 10.51
N ILE A 47 8.99 -16.56 9.77
CA ILE A 47 9.49 -16.30 8.41
C ILE A 47 8.35 -15.88 7.47
N LYS A 48 7.15 -16.47 7.58
CA LYS A 48 5.99 -16.04 6.76
C LYS A 48 5.58 -14.61 7.09
N TRP A 49 5.57 -14.22 8.36
CA TRP A 49 5.30 -12.84 8.76
C TRP A 49 6.37 -11.86 8.29
N ILE A 50 7.65 -12.24 8.31
CA ILE A 50 8.74 -11.42 7.74
C ILE A 50 8.50 -11.20 6.24
N ARG A 51 8.12 -12.24 5.50
CA ARG A 51 7.80 -12.11 4.06
C ARG A 51 6.58 -11.21 3.83
N ALA A 52 5.52 -11.39 4.60
CA ALA A 52 4.32 -10.56 4.52
C ALA A 52 4.65 -9.09 4.83
N LEU A 53 5.47 -8.84 5.85
CA LEU A 53 5.95 -7.51 6.21
C LEU A 53 6.73 -6.86 5.07
N ALA A 54 7.74 -7.57 4.53
CA ALA A 54 8.57 -7.05 3.45
C ALA A 54 7.75 -6.75 2.19
N TYR A 55 6.82 -7.64 1.83
CA TYR A 55 5.95 -7.43 0.67
C TYR A 55 5.02 -6.22 0.87
N SER A 56 4.32 -6.17 2.01
CA SER A 56 3.37 -5.07 2.30
C SER A 56 4.08 -3.72 2.37
N ALA A 57 5.26 -3.66 3.00
CA ALA A 57 6.08 -2.45 3.06
C ALA A 57 6.55 -2.00 1.66
N GLY A 58 6.89 -2.95 0.78
CA GLY A 58 7.24 -2.67 -0.61
C GLY A 58 6.08 -2.05 -1.39
N GLN A 59 4.89 -2.63 -1.28
CA GLN A 59 3.68 -2.12 -1.94
C GLN A 59 3.27 -0.75 -1.40
N TYR A 60 3.28 -0.57 -0.08
CA TYR A 60 2.98 0.71 0.57
C TYR A 60 3.88 1.82 0.03
N ARG A 61 5.19 1.58 -0.03
CA ARG A 61 6.15 2.56 -0.53
C ARG A 61 5.95 2.87 -2.01
N GLN A 62 5.49 1.91 -2.81
CA GLN A 62 5.19 2.15 -4.21
C GLN A 62 3.98 3.07 -4.37
N LEU A 63 2.86 2.72 -3.76
CA LEU A 63 1.64 3.52 -3.83
C LEU A 63 1.84 4.93 -3.25
N LEU A 64 2.58 5.06 -2.15
CA LEU A 64 2.88 6.37 -1.58
C LEU A 64 3.68 7.25 -2.56
N ARG A 65 4.67 6.68 -3.24
CA ARG A 65 5.43 7.42 -4.27
C ARG A 65 4.55 7.81 -5.46
N ASP A 66 3.67 6.91 -5.89
CA ASP A 66 2.79 7.17 -7.02
C ASP A 66 1.84 8.32 -6.69
N LYS A 67 1.28 8.34 -5.47
CA LYS A 67 0.49 9.46 -4.93
C LYS A 67 1.29 10.76 -4.85
N GLU A 68 2.48 10.73 -4.25
CA GLU A 68 3.35 11.91 -4.15
C GLU A 68 3.74 12.46 -5.54
N LEU A 69 3.92 11.59 -6.54
CA LEU A 69 4.19 12.01 -7.93
C LEU A 69 2.99 12.69 -8.57
N GLU A 70 1.78 12.18 -8.35
CA GLU A 70 0.54 12.80 -8.82
C GLU A 70 0.36 14.20 -8.21
N GLU A 71 0.50 14.32 -6.89
CA GLU A 71 0.43 15.62 -6.18
C GLU A 71 1.48 16.63 -6.68
N LEU A 72 2.70 16.16 -7.00
CA LEU A 72 3.73 17.02 -7.56
C LEU A 72 3.41 17.49 -8.98
N ASN A 73 2.83 16.63 -9.81
CA ASN A 73 2.42 17.00 -11.17
C ASN A 73 1.27 18.01 -11.14
N ASP A 74 0.24 17.78 -10.32
CA ASP A 74 -0.87 18.71 -10.15
C ASP A 74 -0.36 20.10 -9.74
N ARG A 75 0.58 20.14 -8.80
CA ARG A 75 1.20 21.39 -8.35
C ARG A 75 2.03 22.08 -9.45
N ILE A 76 2.70 21.32 -10.32
CA ILE A 76 3.42 21.87 -11.46
C ILE A 76 2.42 22.50 -12.43
N GLU A 77 1.34 21.79 -12.77
CA GLU A 77 0.28 22.29 -13.66
C GLU A 77 -0.32 23.60 -13.12
N GLU A 78 -0.67 23.65 -11.84
CA GLU A 78 -1.17 24.87 -11.19
C GLU A 78 -0.19 26.06 -11.30
N LEU A 79 1.12 25.80 -11.16
CA LEU A 79 2.15 26.84 -11.25
C LEU A 79 2.39 27.30 -12.69
N GLU A 80 2.28 26.40 -13.67
CA GLU A 80 2.38 26.73 -15.08
C GLU A 80 1.18 27.57 -15.55
N GLU A 81 -0.03 27.21 -15.12
CA GLU A 81 -1.24 27.98 -15.38
C GLU A 81 -1.17 29.40 -14.80
N GLN A 82 -0.66 29.55 -13.57
CA GLN A 82 -0.47 30.85 -12.93
C GLN A 82 0.51 31.75 -13.70
N GLN A 83 1.56 31.17 -14.28
CA GLN A 83 2.55 31.90 -15.08
C GLN A 83 2.03 32.26 -16.47
N GLN A 84 1.07 31.51 -17.00
CA GLN A 84 0.46 31.74 -18.32
C GLN A 84 -0.77 32.67 -18.28
N ARG A 85 -1.28 33.00 -17.09
CA ARG A 85 -2.28 34.05 -16.92
C ARG A 85 -1.63 35.44 -17.10
N PRO A 86 -2.12 36.28 -18.04
CA PRO A 86 -1.54 37.58 -18.38
C PRO A 86 -1.65 38.62 -17.26
#